data_AF-A0A3C2AEW1-F1
#
_entry.id   AF-A0A3C2AEW1-F1
#
_cell.length_a   1.000
_cell.length_b   1.000
_cell.length_c   1.000
_cell.angle_alpha   90.00
_cell.angle_beta   90.00
_cell.angle_gamma   90.00
#
_symmetry.space_group_name_H-M   'P 1'
#
loop_
_entity.id
_entity.type
_entity.pdbx_description
1 polymer ?
#
loop_
_entity_poly.entity_id
_entity_poly.type
_entity_poly.pdbx_seq_one_letter_code
_entity_poly.pdbx_strand_id
1 'polypeptide(L)'
;MIKKLLKLTPFKIVLFITTLVILIYIADPSFIKFMELKSFDLRFIYRGETKPGNEVAIAVIDEKSLDELGKWPWPRNIQAELVNKLTQKGVRVIGFDAVFSEPDINPGLKKISEVKKRLIEDKSVKPELIRLIEKAEGESNNDLLFADTLKKSGNTILGYFFHFSKEGLEHVSKESMDASLDNIRDSQY
;
A
#
# COMPACT_ATOMS: atom_id res chain seq x y z
N MET A 1 25.34 -24.92 -53.18
CA MET A 1 25.63 -24.17 -51.92
C MET A 1 24.70 -24.50 -50.75
N ILE A 2 23.40 -24.73 -50.98
CA ILE A 2 22.38 -24.95 -49.93
C ILE A 2 22.67 -26.17 -49.03
N LYS A 3 23.23 -27.27 -49.57
CA LYS A 3 23.54 -28.49 -48.80
C LYS A 3 24.63 -28.31 -47.72
N LYS A 4 25.51 -27.31 -47.82
CA LYS A 4 26.49 -26.99 -46.75
C LYS A 4 25.86 -26.21 -45.60
N LEU A 5 24.83 -25.41 -45.87
CA LEU A 5 24.08 -24.65 -44.85
C LEU A 5 23.20 -25.57 -43.98
N LEU A 6 22.72 -26.69 -44.53
CA LEU A 6 21.92 -27.70 -43.82
C LEU A 6 22.73 -28.71 -42.98
N LYS A 7 24.07 -28.61 -42.95
CA LYS A 7 24.86 -29.45 -42.05
C LYS A 7 24.60 -29.05 -40.60
N LEU A 8 24.11 -30.00 -39.80
CA LEU A 8 23.91 -29.91 -38.36
C LEU A 8 25.29 -29.80 -37.69
N THR A 9 25.63 -28.60 -37.23
CA THR A 9 26.78 -28.37 -36.36
C THR A 9 26.28 -28.19 -34.93
N PRO A 10 27.08 -28.55 -33.91
CA PRO A 10 26.69 -28.35 -32.51
C PRO A 10 26.21 -26.93 -32.21
N PHE A 11 26.90 -25.93 -32.79
CA PHE A 11 26.52 -24.52 -32.66
C PHE A 11 25.10 -24.22 -33.18
N LYS A 12 24.73 -24.74 -34.36
CA LYS A 12 23.39 -24.52 -34.93
C LYS A 12 22.29 -25.20 -34.12
N ILE A 13 22.59 -26.37 -33.54
CA ILE A 13 21.66 -27.08 -32.67
C ILE A 13 21.38 -26.24 -31.42
N VAL A 14 22.43 -25.74 -30.76
CA VAL A 14 22.29 -24.85 -29.59
C VAL A 14 21.51 -23.59 -29.96
N LEU A 15 21.88 -22.91 -31.05
CA LEU A 15 21.17 -21.71 -31.50
C LEU A 15 19.69 -21.98 -31.77
N PHE A 16 19.38 -23.08 -32.45
CA PHE A 16 18.01 -23.50 -32.73
C PHE A 16 17.23 -23.78 -31.44
N ILE A 17 17.77 -24.57 -30.51
CA ILE A 17 17.12 -24.89 -29.24
C ILE A 17 16.89 -23.62 -28.43
N THR A 18 17.89 -22.75 -28.28
CA THR A 18 17.75 -21.50 -27.54
C THR A 18 16.69 -20.60 -28.17
N THR A 19 16.68 -20.48 -29.50
CA THR A 19 15.68 -19.67 -30.21
C THR A 19 14.28 -20.25 -30.02
N LEU A 20 14.15 -21.57 -30.10
CA LEU A 20 12.89 -22.27 -29.87
C LEU A 20 12.37 -22.05 -28.44
N VAL A 21 13.24 -22.15 -27.43
CA VAL A 21 12.88 -21.88 -26.02
C VAL A 21 12.43 -20.43 -25.84
N ILE A 22 13.14 -19.47 -26.43
CA ILE A 22 12.75 -18.04 -26.39
C ILE A 22 11.38 -17.85 -27.05
N LEU A 23 11.14 -18.46 -28.21
CA LEU A 23 9.85 -18.38 -28.89
C LEU A 23 8.71 -19.00 -28.07
N ILE A 24 8.94 -20.17 -27.44
CA ILE A 24 7.97 -20.80 -26.55
C ILE A 24 7.69 -19.92 -25.33
N TYR A 25 8.72 -19.30 -24.75
CA TYR A 25 8.59 -18.39 -23.63
C TYR A 25 7.76 -17.15 -24.00
N ILE A 26 8.02 -16.56 -25.17
CA ILE A 26 7.25 -15.40 -25.68
C ILE A 26 5.79 -15.79 -25.99
N ALA A 27 5.56 -17.00 -26.50
CA ALA A 27 4.23 -17.47 -26.85
C ALA A 27 3.34 -17.81 -25.64
N ASP A 28 3.93 -18.00 -24.44
CA ASP A 28 3.26 -18.38 -23.17
C ASP A 28 2.07 -19.37 -23.36
N PRO A 29 2.29 -20.55 -23.98
CA PRO A 29 1.21 -21.47 -24.27
C PRO A 29 0.62 -22.05 -22.97
N SER A 30 -0.71 -22.06 -22.88
CA SER A 30 -1.44 -22.42 -21.65
C SER A 30 -1.07 -23.79 -21.07
N PHE A 31 -0.68 -24.74 -21.93
CA PHE A 31 -0.22 -26.06 -21.48
C PHE A 31 1.08 -26.00 -20.67
N ILE A 32 2.07 -25.21 -21.09
CA ILE A 32 3.35 -25.08 -20.37
C ILE A 32 3.11 -24.41 -19.01
N LYS A 33 2.29 -23.36 -18.98
CA LYS A 33 1.87 -22.69 -17.74
C LYS A 33 1.14 -23.63 -16.80
N PHE A 34 0.22 -24.45 -17.31
CA PHE A 34 -0.46 -25.47 -16.51
C PHE A 34 0.52 -26.47 -15.90
N MET A 35 1.46 -26.98 -16.70
CA MET A 35 2.48 -27.91 -16.23
C MET A 35 3.42 -27.27 -15.21
N GLU A 36 3.79 -26.01 -15.39
CA GLU A 36 4.58 -25.24 -14.43
C GLU A 36 3.87 -25.13 -13.09
N LEU A 37 2.61 -24.68 -13.09
CA LEU A 37 1.79 -24.55 -11.87
C LEU A 37 1.63 -25.90 -11.16
N LYS A 38 1.37 -26.99 -11.89
CA LYS A 38 1.32 -28.35 -11.31
C LYS A 38 2.64 -28.77 -10.69
N SER A 39 3.75 -28.50 -11.38
CA SER A 39 5.09 -28.77 -10.84
C SER A 39 5.34 -27.93 -9.58
N PHE A 40 4.90 -26.68 -9.55
CA PHE A 40 5.01 -25.80 -8.39
C PHE A 40 4.25 -26.38 -7.20
N ASP A 41 2.98 -26.74 -7.37
CA ASP A 41 2.16 -27.40 -6.34
C ASP A 41 2.85 -28.66 -5.78
N LEU A 42 3.35 -29.53 -6.67
CA LEU A 42 4.06 -30.76 -6.28
C LEU A 42 5.31 -30.48 -5.45
N ARG A 43 6.06 -29.42 -5.77
CA ARG A 43 7.23 -29.01 -4.97
C ARG A 43 6.82 -28.56 -3.57
N PHE A 44 5.70 -27.86 -3.42
CA PHE A 44 5.18 -27.47 -2.10
C PHE A 44 4.73 -28.69 -1.28
N ILE A 45 4.02 -29.62 -1.92
CA ILE A 45 3.60 -30.88 -1.29
C ILE A 45 4.82 -31.70 -0.86
N TYR A 46 5.82 -31.86 -1.73
CA TYR A 46 7.03 -32.64 -1.45
C TYR A 46 7.90 -31.99 -0.36
N ARG A 47 8.01 -30.65 -0.35
CA ARG A 47 8.69 -29.92 0.72
C ARG A 47 8.02 -30.16 2.08
N GLY A 48 6.69 -30.30 2.09
CA GLY A 48 5.89 -30.42 3.29
C GLY A 48 5.71 -29.11 4.06
N GLU A 49 5.09 -29.21 5.23
CA GLU A 49 4.88 -28.08 6.13
C GLU A 49 6.20 -27.60 6.75
N THR A 50 6.49 -26.32 6.60
CA THR A 50 7.63 -25.66 7.25
C THR A 50 7.10 -24.78 8.37
N LYS A 51 7.62 -24.94 9.59
CA LYS A 51 7.26 -24.04 10.69
C LYS A 51 7.71 -22.62 10.35
N PRO A 52 6.84 -21.61 10.46
CA PRO A 52 7.26 -20.23 10.30
C PRO A 52 8.26 -19.88 11.39
N GLY A 53 9.23 -19.02 11.07
CA GLY A 53 10.10 -18.44 12.07
C GLY A 53 9.40 -17.36 12.90
N ASN A 54 10.11 -16.78 13.86
CA ASN A 54 9.56 -15.77 14.78
C ASN A 54 9.82 -14.33 14.31
N GLU A 55 10.23 -14.14 13.05
CA GLU A 55 10.64 -12.85 12.51
C GLU A 55 9.48 -12.03 11.95
N VAL A 56 8.34 -12.67 11.68
CA VAL A 56 7.15 -12.06 11.07
C VAL A 56 5.93 -12.31 11.94
N ALA A 57 5.20 -11.26 12.25
CA ALA A 57 3.91 -11.31 12.91
C ALA A 57 2.86 -10.67 12.00
N ILE A 58 1.71 -11.32 11.86
CA ILE A 58 0.56 -10.79 11.11
C ILE A 58 -0.47 -10.31 12.14
N ALA A 59 -0.72 -9.00 12.14
CA ALA A 59 -1.80 -8.41 12.93
C ALA A 59 -3.07 -8.40 12.08
N VAL A 60 -4.07 -9.19 12.50
CA VAL A 60 -5.36 -9.29 11.81
C VAL A 60 -6.41 -8.44 12.51
N ILE A 61 -7.38 -7.95 11.74
CA ILE A 61 -8.59 -7.30 12.28
C ILE A 61 -9.63 -8.41 12.46
N ASP A 62 -9.78 -8.88 13.68
CA ASP A 62 -10.73 -9.93 14.06
C ASP A 62 -11.92 -9.38 14.85
N GLU A 63 -12.92 -10.22 15.12
CA GLU A 63 -14.11 -9.84 15.89
C GLU A 63 -13.75 -9.29 17.27
N LYS A 64 -12.75 -9.90 17.93
CA LYS A 64 -12.26 -9.43 19.22
C LYS A 64 -11.73 -7.99 19.14
N SER A 65 -10.95 -7.69 18.11
CA SER A 65 -10.42 -6.33 17.89
C SER A 65 -11.54 -5.34 17.58
N LEU A 66 -12.57 -5.75 16.85
CA LEU A 66 -13.73 -4.91 16.56
C LEU A 66 -14.59 -4.64 17.80
N ASP A 67 -14.71 -5.61 18.69
CA ASP A 67 -15.42 -5.45 19.97
C ASP A 67 -14.67 -4.47 20.90
N GLU A 68 -13.33 -4.50 20.90
CA GLU A 68 -12.49 -3.65 21.75
C GLU A 68 -12.29 -2.23 21.17
N LEU A 69 -12.04 -2.11 19.86
CA LEU A 69 -11.64 -0.85 19.20
C LEU A 69 -12.78 -0.21 18.40
N GLY A 70 -13.89 -0.92 18.23
CA GLY A 70 -15.04 -0.48 17.45
C GLY A 70 -14.95 -0.89 15.99
N LYS A 71 -15.93 -0.42 15.22
CA LYS A 71 -16.13 -0.82 13.82
C LYS A 71 -15.03 -0.28 12.91
N TRP A 72 -14.55 -1.14 12.01
CA TRP A 72 -13.69 -0.75 10.89
C TRP A 72 -14.46 0.06 9.82
N PRO A 73 -13.85 1.07 9.14
CA PRO A 73 -12.48 1.54 9.28
C PRO A 73 -12.23 2.32 10.56
N TRP A 74 -11.12 2.03 11.23
CA TRP A 74 -10.71 2.76 12.42
C TRP A 74 -10.15 4.14 12.07
N PRO A 75 -10.38 5.16 12.92
CA PRO A 75 -9.80 6.48 12.75
C PRO A 75 -8.26 6.44 12.84
N ARG A 76 -7.61 7.44 12.25
CA ARG A 76 -6.16 7.47 12.07
C ARG A 76 -5.36 7.52 13.37
N ASN A 77 -5.96 8.00 14.44
CA ASN A 77 -5.35 8.00 15.77
C ASN A 77 -5.12 6.57 16.29
N ILE A 78 -6.03 5.63 16.02
CA ILE A 78 -5.86 4.21 16.40
C ILE A 78 -4.70 3.60 15.60
N GLN A 79 -4.60 3.92 14.31
CA GLN A 79 -3.49 3.48 13.46
C GLN A 79 -2.15 4.05 13.92
N ALA A 80 -2.12 5.33 14.31
CA ALA A 80 -0.95 5.98 14.87
C ALA A 80 -0.52 5.32 16.20
N GLU A 81 -1.48 4.99 17.08
CA GLU A 81 -1.18 4.30 18.33
C GLU A 81 -0.60 2.90 18.08
N LEU A 82 -1.14 2.16 17.11
CA LEU A 82 -0.60 0.86 16.69
C LEU A 82 0.86 0.98 16.24
N VAL A 83 1.16 1.91 15.33
CA VAL A 83 2.53 2.14 14.84
C VAL A 83 3.44 2.48 16.03
N ASN A 84 3.06 3.44 16.87
CA ASN A 84 3.85 3.82 18.04
C ASN A 84 4.18 2.64 18.96
N LYS A 85 3.19 1.78 19.26
CA LYS A 85 3.39 0.59 20.09
C LYS A 85 4.35 -0.42 19.43
N LEU A 86 4.27 -0.61 18.12
CA LEU A 86 5.16 -1.49 17.37
C LEU A 86 6.59 -0.94 17.30
N THR A 87 6.73 0.37 17.07
CA THR A 87 8.04 1.06 17.08
C THR A 87 8.70 0.95 18.45
N GLN A 88 7.95 1.18 19.54
CA GLN A 88 8.46 1.04 20.91
C GLN A 88 8.90 -0.40 21.24
N LYS A 89 8.28 -1.40 20.61
CA LYS A 89 8.68 -2.81 20.73
C LYS A 89 9.91 -3.19 19.90
N GLY A 90 10.49 -2.26 19.14
CA GLY A 90 11.70 -2.48 18.35
C GLY A 90 11.47 -3.29 17.06
N VAL A 91 10.27 -3.24 16.50
CA VAL A 91 9.96 -3.88 15.21
C VAL A 91 10.83 -3.26 14.10
N ARG A 92 11.44 -4.11 13.26
CA ARG A 92 12.35 -3.65 12.19
C ARG A 92 11.62 -2.96 11.03
N VAL A 93 10.45 -3.47 10.64
CA VAL A 93 9.62 -2.94 9.54
C VAL A 93 8.15 -3.16 9.88
N ILE A 94 7.32 -2.16 9.61
CA ILE A 94 5.85 -2.23 9.75
C ILE A 94 5.26 -2.13 8.34
N GLY A 95 4.46 -3.12 7.92
CA GLY A 95 3.77 -3.11 6.63
C GLY A 95 2.26 -3.03 6.84
N PHE A 96 1.61 -2.08 6.17
CA PHE A 96 0.14 -2.02 6.11
C PHE A 96 -0.37 -2.67 4.84
N ASP A 97 -1.19 -3.72 4.99
CA ASP A 97 -2.04 -4.25 3.93
C ASP A 97 -3.38 -3.50 3.90
N ALA A 98 -3.28 -2.17 3.83
CA ALA A 98 -4.41 -1.25 3.77
C ALA A 98 -3.98 0.02 3.03
N VAL A 99 -4.93 0.62 2.29
CA VAL A 99 -4.71 1.86 1.55
C VAL A 99 -5.45 3.00 2.19
N PHE A 100 -4.80 4.16 2.16
CA PHE A 100 -5.16 5.33 2.93
C PHE A 100 -5.30 6.55 2.01
N SER A 101 -6.13 6.38 0.98
CA SER A 101 -6.30 7.33 -0.13
C SER A 101 -7.24 8.49 0.18
N GLU A 102 -8.06 8.36 1.22
CA GLU A 102 -9.04 9.37 1.62
C GLU A 102 -8.66 9.98 2.99
N PRO A 103 -8.96 11.27 3.20
CA PRO A 103 -8.75 11.92 4.48
C PRO A 103 -9.64 11.32 5.56
N ASP A 104 -9.18 11.34 6.81
CA ASP A 104 -9.96 10.86 7.95
C ASP A 104 -11.19 11.75 8.18
N ILE A 105 -12.34 11.10 8.35
CA ILE A 105 -13.59 11.81 8.61
C ILE A 105 -13.71 11.99 10.12
N ASN A 106 -13.25 13.15 10.62
CA ASN A 106 -13.45 13.55 12.02
C ASN A 106 -14.55 14.64 12.12
N PRO A 107 -15.78 14.31 12.55
CA PRO A 107 -16.86 15.27 12.70
C PRO A 107 -16.55 16.38 13.72
N GLY A 108 -15.74 16.08 14.74
CA GLY A 108 -15.30 17.04 15.74
C GLY A 108 -14.37 18.10 15.13
N LEU A 109 -13.39 17.65 14.35
CA LEU A 109 -12.47 18.53 13.63
C LEU A 109 -13.22 19.49 12.71
N LYS A 110 -14.19 18.98 11.92
CA LYS A 110 -15.01 19.81 11.03
C LYS A 110 -15.74 20.93 11.79
N LYS A 111 -16.36 20.60 12.93
CA LYS A 111 -17.04 21.59 13.77
C LYS A 111 -16.07 22.61 14.37
N ILE A 112 -14.88 22.17 14.81
CA ILE A 112 -13.83 23.06 15.33
C ILE A 112 -13.39 24.06 14.24
N SER A 113 -13.16 23.58 13.01
CA SER A 113 -12.79 24.45 11.89
C SER A 113 -13.92 25.43 11.51
N GLU A 114 -15.18 25.02 11.56
CA GLU A 114 -16.33 25.91 11.35
C GLU A 114 -16.42 27.01 12.43
N VAL A 115 -16.20 26.65 13.70
CA VAL A 115 -16.17 27.60 14.82
C VAL A 115 -15.00 28.56 14.68
N LYS A 116 -13.81 28.06 14.35
CA LYS A 116 -12.60 28.86 14.08
C LYS A 116 -12.87 29.91 13.01
N LYS A 117 -13.49 29.52 11.89
CA LYS A 117 -13.82 30.44 10.80
C LYS A 117 -14.70 31.61 11.26
N ARG A 118 -15.77 31.32 12.01
CA ARG A 118 -16.67 32.35 12.54
C ARG A 118 -15.98 33.30 13.52
N LEU A 119 -15.07 32.77 14.33
CA LEU A 119 -14.34 33.57 15.31
C LEU A 119 -13.25 34.45 14.69
N ILE A 120 -12.64 34.03 13.58
CA ILE A 120 -11.68 34.86 12.83
C ILE A 120 -12.40 36.02 12.13
N GLU A 121 -13.64 35.82 11.69
CA GLU A 121 -14.48 36.85 11.09
C GLU A 121 -14.95 37.91 12.11
N ASP A 122 -15.03 37.56 13.40
CA ASP A 122 -15.35 38.48 14.49
C ASP A 122 -14.08 39.12 15.09
N LYS A 123 -13.86 40.40 14.76
CA LYS A 123 -12.73 41.21 15.25
C LYS A 123 -12.72 41.43 16.77
N SER A 124 -13.79 41.05 17.48
CA SER A 124 -13.94 41.20 18.94
C SER A 124 -13.32 40.03 19.70
N VAL A 125 -12.93 38.96 19.02
CA VAL A 125 -12.42 37.74 19.64
C VAL A 125 -10.98 37.93 20.11
N LYS A 126 -10.72 37.52 21.36
CA LYS A 126 -9.38 37.57 21.96
C LYS A 126 -8.42 36.63 21.21
N PRO A 127 -7.19 37.07 20.86
CA PRO A 127 -6.20 36.22 20.20
C PRO A 127 -5.86 34.92 20.95
N GLU A 128 -5.99 34.92 22.27
CA GLU A 128 -5.77 33.74 23.11
C GLU A 128 -6.79 32.63 22.82
N LEU A 129 -8.06 32.98 22.57
CA LEU A 129 -9.09 32.00 22.23
C LEU A 129 -8.83 31.37 20.85
N ILE A 130 -8.37 32.17 19.90
CA ILE A 130 -7.99 31.69 18.56
C ILE A 130 -6.86 30.66 18.69
N ARG A 131 -5.82 30.94 19.50
CA ARG A 131 -4.72 30.01 19.75
C ARG A 131 -5.16 28.70 20.42
N LEU A 132 -6.10 28.78 21.37
CA LEU A 132 -6.66 27.57 22.00
C LEU A 132 -7.38 26.69 20.99
N ILE A 133 -8.12 27.29 20.07
CA ILE A 133 -8.84 26.57 19.01
C ILE A 133 -7.87 25.99 17.98
N GLU A 134 -6.83 26.73 17.59
CA GLU A 134 -5.76 26.22 16.73
C GLU A 134 -5.07 25.00 17.34
N LYS A 135 -4.79 25.06 18.65
CA LYS A 135 -4.22 23.93 19.38
C LYS A 135 -5.17 22.73 19.39
N ALA A 136 -6.45 22.95 19.71
CA ALA A 136 -7.46 21.89 19.71
C ALA A 136 -7.68 21.27 18.33
N GLU A 137 -7.64 22.08 17.26
CA GLU A 137 -7.72 21.63 15.87
C GLU A 137 -6.52 20.74 15.51
N GLY A 138 -5.30 21.16 15.85
CA GLY A 138 -4.09 20.37 15.64
C GLY A 138 -4.12 19.04 16.39
N GLU A 139 -4.54 19.04 17.66
CA GLU A 139 -4.67 17.83 18.48
C GLU A 139 -5.78 16.88 17.99
N SER A 140 -6.79 17.41 17.30
CA SER A 140 -7.90 16.61 16.75
C SER A 140 -7.66 16.14 15.32
N ASN A 141 -6.55 16.56 14.68
CA ASN A 141 -6.21 16.17 13.33
C ASN A 141 -5.52 14.80 13.33
N ASN A 142 -6.32 13.75 13.20
CA ASN A 142 -5.83 12.39 13.24
C ASN A 142 -4.93 12.04 12.03
N ASP A 143 -5.16 12.64 10.85
CA ASP A 143 -4.30 12.44 9.68
C ASP A 143 -2.89 12.99 9.92
N LEU A 144 -2.79 14.20 10.48
CA LEU A 144 -1.52 14.81 10.86
C LEU A 144 -0.79 13.97 11.91
N LEU A 145 -1.52 13.50 12.94
CA LEU A 145 -0.98 12.61 13.96
C LEU A 145 -0.41 11.31 13.36
N PHE A 146 -1.14 10.72 12.41
CA PHE A 146 -0.69 9.51 11.74
C PHE A 146 0.53 9.77 10.86
N ALA A 147 0.51 10.82 10.04
CA ALA A 147 1.65 11.22 9.21
C ALA A 147 2.92 11.47 10.04
N ASP A 148 2.81 12.22 11.14
CA ASP A 148 3.93 12.47 12.06
C ASP A 148 4.45 11.17 12.68
N THR A 149 3.55 10.24 13.02
CA THR A 149 3.92 8.95 13.60
C THR A 149 4.66 8.07 12.60
N LEU A 150 4.18 8.01 11.35
CA LEU A 150 4.86 7.29 10.27
C LEU A 150 6.27 7.85 10.04
N LYS A 151 6.40 9.18 9.97
CA LYS A 151 7.68 9.87 9.82
C LYS A 151 8.63 9.58 10.98
N LYS A 152 8.13 9.58 12.22
CA LYS A 152 8.92 9.26 13.43
C LYS A 152 9.35 7.80 13.47
N SER A 153 8.49 6.88 13.03
CA SER A 153 8.85 5.45 12.99
C SER A 153 9.95 5.19 11.98
N GLY A 154 9.95 5.86 10.82
CA GLY A 154 10.99 5.79 9.80
C GLY A 154 11.12 4.44 9.07
N ASN A 155 10.35 3.43 9.45
CA ASN A 155 10.40 2.06 8.95
C ASN A 155 9.00 1.48 8.68
N THR A 156 8.04 2.35 8.35
CA THR A 156 6.68 1.93 7.99
C THR A 156 6.47 2.04 6.49
N ILE A 157 5.88 1.00 5.91
CA ILE A 157 5.53 0.91 4.49
C ILE A 157 4.01 0.87 4.38
N LEU A 158 3.45 1.80 3.61
CA LEU A 158 2.02 1.87 3.33
C LEU A 158 1.66 1.05 2.09
N GLY A 159 0.45 0.53 2.06
CA GLY A 159 -0.13 -0.09 0.88
C GLY A 159 -0.38 0.94 -0.22
N TYR A 160 -0.11 0.55 -1.47
CA TYR A 160 -0.38 1.37 -2.65
C TYR A 160 -0.96 0.49 -3.76
N PHE A 161 -1.97 0.99 -4.47
CA PHE A 161 -2.56 0.30 -5.62
C PHE A 161 -1.82 0.67 -6.90
N PHE A 162 -1.29 -0.35 -7.58
CA PHE A 162 -0.67 -0.18 -8.89
C PHE A 162 -1.65 -0.55 -10.01
N HIS A 163 -1.89 0.39 -10.92
CA HIS A 163 -2.66 0.15 -12.13
C HIS A 163 -1.69 -0.08 -13.29
N PHE A 164 -1.60 -1.33 -13.78
CA PHE A 164 -0.66 -1.72 -14.83
C PHE A 164 -1.24 -1.67 -16.25
N SER A 165 -2.54 -1.40 -16.40
CA SER A 165 -3.22 -1.34 -17.69
C SER A 165 -4.23 -0.20 -17.74
N LYS A 166 -4.51 0.32 -18.94
CA LYS A 166 -5.44 1.44 -19.14
C LYS A 166 -6.90 1.01 -18.98
N GLU A 167 -7.21 -0.25 -19.27
CA GLU A 167 -8.55 -0.83 -19.11
C GLU A 167 -9.02 -0.72 -17.65
N GLY A 168 -8.10 -0.89 -16.70
CA GLY A 168 -8.37 -0.74 -15.27
C GLY A 168 -8.65 0.69 -14.81
N LEU A 169 -8.52 1.69 -15.69
CA LEU A 169 -8.74 3.11 -15.39
C LEU A 169 -9.97 3.68 -16.12
N GLU A 170 -10.69 2.89 -16.92
CA GLU A 170 -11.83 3.36 -17.71
C GLU A 170 -12.98 3.94 -16.86
N HIS A 171 -13.08 3.52 -15.60
CA HIS A 171 -14.07 4.02 -14.65
C HIS A 171 -13.63 5.27 -13.89
N VAL A 172 -12.36 5.67 -14.01
CA VAL A 172 -11.81 6.83 -13.30
C VAL A 172 -11.95 8.07 -14.19
N SER A 173 -12.69 9.07 -13.72
CA SER A 173 -12.81 10.32 -14.47
C SER A 173 -11.46 11.05 -14.54
N LYS A 174 -11.23 11.79 -15.63
CA LYS A 174 -10.01 12.60 -15.79
C LYS A 174 -9.83 13.59 -14.63
N GLU A 175 -10.93 14.17 -14.16
CA GLU A 175 -10.96 15.09 -13.00
C GLU A 175 -10.51 14.40 -11.71
N SER A 176 -10.96 13.18 -11.45
CA SER A 176 -10.54 12.40 -10.27
C SER A 176 -9.06 12.03 -10.33
N MET A 177 -8.55 11.77 -11.53
CA MET A 177 -7.15 11.43 -11.76
C MET A 177 -6.25 12.66 -11.55
N ASP A 178 -6.64 13.82 -12.09
CA ASP A 178 -5.91 15.08 -11.91
C ASP A 178 -5.89 15.50 -10.42
N ALA A 179 -7.02 15.40 -9.72
CA ALA A 179 -7.09 15.67 -8.28
C ALA A 179 -6.20 14.73 -7.45
N SER A 180 -6.12 13.45 -7.82
CA SER A 180 -5.23 12.49 -7.16
C SER A 180 -3.76 12.81 -7.42
N LEU A 181 -3.42 13.22 -8.65
CA LEU A 181 -2.06 13.63 -9.01
C LEU A 181 -1.61 14.88 -8.25
N ASP A 182 -2.49 15.86 -8.08
CA ASP A 182 -2.20 17.07 -7.31
C ASP A 182 -1.91 16.74 -5.83
N ASN A 183 -2.66 15.80 -5.24
CA ASN A 183 -2.42 15.35 -3.86
C ASN A 183 -1.07 14.61 -3.69
N ILE A 184 -0.58 13.95 -4.74
CA ILE A 184 0.68 13.19 -4.71
C ILE A 184 1.88 14.05 -5.08
N ARG A 185 1.69 15.13 -5.86
CA ARG A 185 2.79 15.91 -6.45
C ARG A 185 3.74 16.53 -5.42
N ASP A 186 3.20 16.94 -4.27
CA ASP A 186 3.96 17.54 -3.17
C ASP A 186 4.32 16.52 -2.06
N SER A 187 3.93 15.25 -2.22
CA SER A 187 4.30 14.17 -1.30
C SER A 187 5.78 13.83 -1.47
N GLN A 188 6.64 14.40 -0.63
CA GLN A 188 8.03 14.00 -0.55
C GLN A 188 8.12 12.64 0.16
N TYR A 189 8.53 11.61 -0.58
CA TYR A 189 9.08 10.38 -0.01
C TYR A 189 10.44 10.67 0.63
#